data_AF-A0A0B3RR44-F1
#
_entry.id   AF-A0A0B3RR44-F1
#
_cell.length_a   1.000
_cell.length_b   1.000
_cell.length_c   1.000
_cell.angle_alpha   90.00
_cell.angle_beta   90.00
_cell.angle_gamma   90.00
#
_symmetry.space_group_name_H-M   'P 1'
#
loop_
_entity.id
_entity.type
_entity.pdbx_description
1 polymer ?
#
loop_
_entity_poly.entity_id
_entity_poly.type
_entity_poly.pdbx_seq_one_letter_code
_entity_poly.pdbx_strand_id
1 'polypeptide(L)'
;MSGAAGSYHTNPFPTRADDERVLAILDVISHEGAKAARARFGLTNSATQGMRTRFLNPKYQPEDKCRRKANRDGGMPRRWWAS
;
A
#
# COMPACT_ATOMS: atom_id res chain seq x y z
N MET A 1 9.49 -41.25 -4.15
CA MET A 1 9.63 -39.95 -3.45
C MET A 1 8.52 -39.04 -3.98
N SER A 2 7.41 -38.96 -3.24
CA SER A 2 6.24 -38.16 -3.66
C SER A 2 6.46 -36.71 -3.27
N GLY A 3 6.76 -35.86 -4.24
CA GLY A 3 6.77 -34.41 -4.06
C GLY A 3 5.34 -33.90 -4.02
N ALA A 4 4.89 -33.46 -2.84
CA ALA A 4 3.64 -32.72 -2.72
C ALA A 4 3.79 -31.38 -3.45
N ALA A 5 3.11 -31.24 -4.59
CA ALA A 5 2.91 -29.96 -5.23
C ALA A 5 2.03 -29.12 -4.30
N GLY A 6 2.66 -28.24 -3.53
CA GLY A 6 1.97 -27.19 -2.80
C GLY A 6 1.23 -26.31 -3.81
N SER A 7 -0.08 -26.46 -3.88
CA SER A 7 -0.97 -25.57 -4.62
C SER A 7 -0.85 -24.18 -4.01
N TYR A 8 -0.02 -23.32 -4.60
CA TYR A 8 -0.11 -21.89 -4.37
C TYR A 8 -1.43 -21.44 -4.98
N HIS A 9 -2.50 -21.49 -4.18
CA HIS A 9 -3.71 -20.72 -4.47
C HIS A 9 -3.33 -19.25 -4.38
N THR A 10 -2.69 -18.73 -5.42
CA THR A 10 -2.68 -17.30 -5.71
C THR A 10 -4.11 -16.95 -6.06
N ASN A 11 -4.88 -16.53 -5.05
CA ASN A 11 -6.17 -15.90 -5.30
C ASN A 11 -5.88 -14.73 -6.25
N PRO A 12 -6.39 -14.73 -7.50
CA PRO A 12 -6.02 -13.71 -8.48
C PRO A 12 -6.52 -12.31 -8.08
N PHE A 13 -7.36 -12.24 -7.05
CA PHE A 13 -7.92 -11.01 -6.52
C PHE A 13 -7.33 -10.71 -5.13
N PRO A 14 -6.84 -9.48 -4.91
CA PRO A 14 -6.46 -9.04 -3.58
C PRO A 14 -7.66 -9.13 -2.65
N THR A 15 -7.43 -9.67 -1.45
CA THR A 15 -8.43 -9.70 -0.40
C THR A 15 -8.43 -8.37 0.36
N ARG A 16 -9.50 -8.12 1.13
CA ARG A 16 -9.54 -6.97 2.05
C ARG A 16 -8.33 -6.92 2.97
N ALA A 17 -7.88 -8.07 3.47
CA ALA A 17 -6.71 -8.16 4.35
C ALA A 17 -5.42 -7.76 3.62
N ASP A 18 -5.31 -8.08 2.33
CA ASP A 18 -4.18 -7.64 1.50
C ASP A 18 -4.20 -6.13 1.31
N ASP A 19 -5.36 -5.55 1.05
CA ASP A 19 -5.53 -4.09 0.91
C ASP A 19 -5.19 -3.36 2.22
N GLU A 20 -5.71 -3.81 3.36
CA GLU A 20 -5.40 -3.25 4.67
C GLU A 20 -3.89 -3.34 4.99
N ARG A 21 -3.24 -4.45 4.62
CA ARG A 21 -1.79 -4.61 4.77
C ARG A 21 -1.04 -3.58 3.93
N VAL A 22 -1.45 -3.37 2.67
CA VAL A 22 -0.83 -2.37 1.78
C VAL A 22 -1.02 -0.96 2.34
N LEU A 23 -2.22 -0.63 2.82
CA LEU A 23 -2.52 0.67 3.43
C LEU A 23 -1.68 0.92 4.70
N ALA A 24 -1.48 -0.10 5.53
CA ALA A 24 -0.60 -0.04 6.69
C ALA A 24 0.86 0.26 6.31
N ILE A 25 1.35 -0.39 5.25
CA ILE A 25 2.71 -0.16 4.74
C ILE A 25 2.84 1.28 4.21
N LEU A 26 1.85 1.77 3.47
CA LEU A 26 1.85 3.13 2.92
C LEU A 26 1.78 4.21 4.01
N ASP A 27 1.02 3.98 5.10
CA ASP A 27 1.00 4.86 6.29
C ASP A 27 2.42 4.98 6.87
N VAL A 28 3.09 3.85 7.11
CA VAL A 28 4.44 3.85 7.67
C VAL A 28 5.45 4.49 6.72
N ILE A 29 5.36 4.24 5.41
CA ILE A 29 6.25 4.89 4.44
C ILE A 29 6.06 6.41 4.45
N SER A 30 4.82 6.89 4.53
CA SER A 30 4.49 8.32 4.44
C SER A 30 4.86 9.10 5.70
N HIS A 31 4.71 8.47 6.88
CA HIS A 31 4.95 9.14 8.16
C HIS A 31 6.34 8.85 8.76
N GLU A 32 6.92 7.68 8.49
CA GLU A 32 8.15 7.21 9.16
C GLU A 32 9.26 6.81 8.17
N GLY A 33 8.93 6.71 6.89
CA GLY A 33 9.88 6.46 5.81
C GLY A 33 10.10 4.99 5.46
N ALA A 34 10.72 4.79 4.30
CA ALA A 34 10.96 3.47 3.71
C ALA A 34 11.82 2.52 4.58
N LYS A 35 12.73 3.06 5.40
CA LYS A 35 13.55 2.23 6.30
C LYS A 35 12.70 1.59 7.41
N ALA A 36 11.78 2.36 8.00
CA ALA A 36 10.86 1.87 9.03
C ALA A 36 9.92 0.80 8.47
N ALA A 37 9.36 1.04 7.28
CA ALA A 37 8.48 0.07 6.61
C ALA A 37 9.18 -1.26 6.32
N ARG A 38 10.43 -1.24 5.85
CA ARG A 38 11.23 -2.45 5.62
C ARG A 38 11.46 -3.24 6.90
N ALA A 39 11.85 -2.57 7.98
CA ALA A 39 12.08 -3.22 9.27
C ALA A 39 10.80 -3.83 9.87
N ARG A 40 9.66 -3.14 9.75
CA ARG A 40 8.38 -3.59 10.34
C ARG A 40 7.71 -4.71 9.57
N PHE A 41 7.75 -4.66 8.24
CA PHE A 41 6.97 -5.57 7.38
C PHE A 41 7.85 -6.59 6.64
N GLY A 42 9.15 -6.63 6.91
CA GLY A 42 10.09 -7.56 6.26
C GLY A 42 10.26 -7.29 4.77
N LEU A 43 10.13 -6.04 4.33
CA LEU A 43 10.15 -5.69 2.91
C LEU A 43 11.58 -5.50 2.39
N THR A 44 11.80 -5.89 1.14
CA THR A 44 13.03 -5.57 0.42
C THR A 44 13.04 -4.10 -0.01
N ASN A 45 14.22 -3.59 -0.37
CA ASN A 45 14.35 -2.24 -0.91
C ASN A 45 13.55 -2.06 -2.22
N SER A 46 13.58 -3.06 -3.10
CA SER A 46 12.85 -3.03 -4.38
C SER A 46 11.34 -3.03 -4.17
N ALA A 47 10.82 -3.79 -3.19
CA ALA A 47 9.40 -3.79 -2.86
C ALA A 47 8.93 -2.40 -2.39
N THR A 48 9.65 -1.79 -1.45
CA THR A 48 9.31 -0.45 -0.95
C THR A 48 9.44 0.62 -2.03
N GLN A 49 10.46 0.54 -2.89
CA GLN A 49 10.62 1.46 -4.02
C GLN A 49 9.49 1.30 -5.04
N GLY A 50 9.06 0.07 -5.34
CA GLY A 50 7.92 -0.21 -6.20
C GLY A 50 6.62 0.41 -5.66
N MET A 51 6.37 0.27 -4.35
CA MET A 51 5.20 0.88 -3.71
C MET A 51 5.23 2.41 -3.77
N ARG A 52 6.39 3.04 -3.50
CA ARG A 52 6.54 4.50 -3.62
C ARG A 52 6.24 4.98 -5.03
N THR A 53 6.78 4.30 -6.03
CA THR A 53 6.58 4.67 -7.44
C THR A 53 5.13 4.50 -7.86
N ARG A 54 4.45 3.44 -7.43
CA ARG A 54 3.06 3.15 -7.84
C ARG A 54 2.03 4.05 -7.16
N PHE A 55 2.18 4.30 -5.85
CA PHE A 55 1.11 4.91 -5.05
C PHE A 55 1.43 6.34 -4.59
N LEU A 56 2.70 6.66 -4.37
CA LEU A 56 3.10 7.94 -3.75
C LEU A 56 3.73 8.91 -4.75
N ASN A 57 4.01 8.47 -5.97
CA ASN A 57 4.62 9.32 -6.98
C ASN A 57 3.56 10.21 -7.65
N PRO A 58 3.64 11.54 -7.52
CA PRO A 58 2.66 12.46 -8.10
C PRO A 58 2.54 12.36 -9.62
N LYS A 59 3.61 11.96 -10.31
CA LYS A 59 3.62 11.80 -11.78
C LYS A 59 2.67 10.70 -12.27
N TYR A 60 2.40 9.70 -11.43
CA TYR A 60 1.53 8.58 -11.77
C TYR A 60 0.15 8.68 -11.11
N GLN A 61 -0.13 9.76 -10.37
CA GLN A 61 -1.48 10.05 -9.91
C GLN A 61 -2.27 10.58 -11.11
N PRO A 62 -3.27 9.83 -11.62
CA PRO A 62 -4.09 10.31 -12.71
C PRO A 62 -4.73 11.63 -12.31
N GLU A 63 -4.95 12.52 -13.28
CA GLU A 63 -5.67 13.77 -13.06
C GLU A 63 -6.97 13.45 -12.31
N ASP A 64 -7.11 14.01 -11.10
CA ASP A 64 -8.24 13.71 -10.24
C ASP A 64 -9.51 14.21 -10.91
N LYS A 65 -10.24 13.29 -11.55
CA LYS A 65 -11.53 13.59 -12.21
C LYS A 65 -12.60 14.01 -11.19
N CYS A 66 -12.36 13.78 -9.91
CA CYS A 66 -13.20 14.19 -8.80
C CYS A 66 -12.76 15.51 -8.17
N ARG A 67 -11.83 16.28 -8.78
CA ARG A 67 -11.29 17.54 -8.24
C ARG A 67 -12.39 18.59 -8.01
N ARG A 68 -13.10 18.48 -6.90
CA ARG A 68 -13.92 19.53 -6.30
C ARG A 68 -12.98 20.59 -5.72
N LYS A 69 -13.46 21.84 -5.73
CA LYS A 69 -12.80 23.03 -5.18
C LYS A 69 -12.26 22.70 -3.78
N ALA A 70 -10.94 22.84 -3.58
CA ALA A 70 -10.17 22.61 -2.35
C ALA A 70 -10.95 21.95 -1.20
N ASN A 71 -10.78 20.63 -1.02
CA ASN A 71 -11.39 19.80 0.03
C ASN A 71 -11.70 20.62 1.31
N ARG A 72 -12.97 20.96 1.49
CA ARG A 72 -13.48 21.69 2.67
C ARG A 72 -13.62 20.81 3.90
N ASP A 73 -13.35 19.52 3.79
CA ASP A 73 -13.72 18.53 4.80
C ASP A 73 -12.60 18.21 5.81
N GLY A 74 -11.49 18.96 5.79
CA GLY A 74 -10.30 18.59 6.55
C GLY A 74 -9.67 17.31 6.01
N GLY A 75 -8.35 17.18 6.04
CA GLY A 75 -7.71 15.96 5.53
C GLY A 75 -8.27 14.69 6.20
N MET A 76 -8.27 13.57 5.47
CA MET A 76 -8.66 12.28 6.02
C MET A 76 -7.78 11.95 7.25
N PRO A 77 -8.35 11.53 8.39
CA PRO A 77 -7.57 11.26 9.58
C PRO A 77 -6.60 10.09 9.36
N ARG A 78 -5.47 10.11 10.07
CA ARG A 78 -4.47 9.05 10.00
C ARG A 78 -5.12 7.70 10.34
N ARG A 79 -4.86 6.66 9.53
CA ARG A 79 -5.45 5.30 9.67
C ARG A 79 -6.98 5.23 9.57
N TRP A 80 -7.63 6.14 8.83
CA TRP A 80 -9.09 6.07 8.57
C TRP A 80 -9.58 4.69 8.10
N TRP A 81 -8.74 3.96 7.37
CA TRP A 81 -9.01 2.62 6.82
C TRP A 81 -9.01 1.49 7.86
N ALA A 82 -8.53 1.74 9.09
CA ALA A 82 -8.46 0.75 10.17
C ALA A 82 -9.66 0.82 11.14
N SER A 83 -10.71 1.57 10.79
CA SER A 83 -11.90 1.83 11.62
C SER A 83 -13.00 0.81 11.40
#